data_AF-A0ABD4VJD1-F1
#
_entry.id   AF-A0ABD4VJD1-F1
#
_cell.length_a   1.000
_cell.length_b   1.000
_cell.length_c   1.000
_cell.angle_alpha   90.00
_cell.angle_beta   90.00
_cell.angle_gamma   90.00
#
_symmetry.space_group_name_H-M   'P 1'
#
loop_
_entity.id
_entity.type
_entity.pdbx_description
1 polymer ?
#
loop_
_entity_poly.entity_id
_entity_poly.type
_entity_poly.pdbx_seq_one_letter_code
_entity_poly.pdbx_strand_id
1 'polypeptide(L)'
;MNENLQNFFCEKASKRIGGLIKDAQLSFFEIYPEHSSIISWIVKGKRTNKNPYLLTDTATQRISETLNGYDLSDEDSKKNKRILYWGDDNEIKGYIPELMELLAKNLTEEQQLIFDETLMDDIDFAETTAYTEILNEYPASHIDIDKEELYREAVPISRFVSEQELLKEIEQNFREKFIDFLDSSKGIRTKVQGKDRIINKSITFKNQFGSDDIVNLFLEVVKEHKLPVEESIGQRVYSILKKDVSKLDFLIDNGLVHDAVYSSYSNDYIGDEIFRVEQQFQHEIIQAGQDYIKSLSNAYKNKNKIWNKIR
;
A
#
# COMPACT_ATOMS: atom_id res chain seq x y z
N MET A 1 -13.84 -0.47 4.85
CA MET A 1 -12.90 0.52 5.41
C MET A 1 -12.67 0.18 6.87
N ASN A 2 -11.40 -0.02 7.25
CA ASN A 2 -11.04 -0.39 8.61
C ASN A 2 -11.17 0.77 9.62
N GLU A 3 -11.01 0.48 10.91
CA GLU A 3 -11.16 1.48 11.97
C GLU A 3 -10.12 2.60 11.92
N ASN A 4 -8.87 2.29 11.55
CA ASN A 4 -7.80 3.28 11.46
C ASN A 4 -8.09 4.36 10.40
N LEU A 5 -8.52 3.96 9.19
CA LEU A 5 -8.94 4.88 8.13
C LEU A 5 -10.19 5.66 8.53
N GLN A 6 -11.16 5.01 9.18
CA GLN A 6 -12.35 5.71 9.71
C GLN A 6 -11.95 6.82 10.68
N ASN A 7 -11.04 6.53 11.63
CA ASN A 7 -10.57 7.49 12.61
C ASN A 7 -9.80 8.63 11.95
N PHE A 8 -8.94 8.33 10.97
CA PHE A 8 -8.23 9.33 10.17
C PHE A 8 -9.20 10.35 9.53
N PHE A 9 -10.21 9.88 8.79
CA PHE A 9 -11.18 10.78 8.16
C PHE A 9 -12.05 11.51 9.18
N CYS A 10 -12.41 10.86 10.29
CA CYS A 10 -13.14 11.50 11.39
C CYS A 10 -12.35 12.68 11.97
N GLU A 11 -11.06 12.50 12.20
CA GLU A 11 -10.20 13.53 12.78
C GLU A 11 -10.07 14.74 11.84
N LYS A 12 -9.80 14.51 10.55
CA LYS A 12 -9.70 15.59 9.55
C LYS A 12 -11.03 16.36 9.45
N ALA A 13 -12.15 15.66 9.34
CA ALA A 13 -13.48 16.29 9.28
C ALA A 13 -13.82 17.07 10.56
N SER A 14 -13.54 16.51 11.73
CA SER A 14 -13.75 17.17 13.03
C SER A 14 -12.97 18.48 13.12
N LYS A 15 -11.69 18.48 12.76
CA LYS A 15 -10.83 19.66 12.77
C LYS A 15 -11.34 20.73 11.82
N ARG A 16 -11.66 20.34 10.58
CA ARG A 16 -12.20 21.25 9.55
C ARG A 16 -13.50 21.91 9.97
N ILE A 17 -14.48 21.12 10.40
CA ILE A 17 -15.78 21.63 10.83
C ILE A 17 -15.63 22.52 12.06
N GLY A 18 -14.80 22.13 13.02
CA GLY A 18 -14.48 22.96 14.18
C GLY A 18 -13.88 24.32 13.79
N GLY A 19 -12.97 24.34 12.80
CA GLY A 19 -12.41 25.57 12.22
C GLY A 19 -13.48 26.44 11.57
N LEU A 20 -14.25 25.89 10.63
CA LEU A 20 -15.30 26.63 9.91
C LEU A 20 -16.33 27.26 10.85
N ILE A 21 -16.78 26.52 11.88
CA ILE A 21 -17.74 27.04 12.87
C ILE A 21 -17.13 28.19 13.68
N LYS A 22 -15.88 28.04 14.10
CA LYS A 22 -15.16 29.05 14.89
C LYS A 22 -14.92 30.32 14.07
N ASP A 23 -14.52 30.17 12.82
CA ASP A 23 -14.23 31.30 11.92
C ASP A 23 -15.50 32.08 11.57
N ALA A 24 -16.63 31.36 11.41
CA ALA A 24 -17.95 31.96 11.23
C ALA A 24 -18.57 32.51 12.52
N GLN A 25 -17.90 32.34 13.68
CA GLN A 25 -18.38 32.73 15.01
C GLN A 25 -19.76 32.17 15.37
N LEU A 26 -20.09 30.97 14.88
CA LEU A 26 -21.37 30.32 15.09
C LEU A 26 -21.38 29.49 16.38
N SER A 27 -22.50 29.54 17.11
CA SER A 27 -22.77 28.62 18.19
C SER A 27 -23.38 27.30 17.67
N PHE A 28 -23.23 26.23 18.44
CA PHE A 28 -23.84 24.93 18.09
C PHE A 28 -25.37 24.97 18.05
N PHE A 29 -25.99 25.90 18.79
CA PHE A 29 -27.45 26.07 18.79
C PHE A 29 -27.95 26.78 17.54
N GLU A 30 -27.16 27.67 16.94
CA GLU A 30 -27.51 28.31 15.66
C GLU A 30 -27.46 27.32 14.50
N ILE A 31 -26.58 26.32 14.58
CA ILE A 31 -26.39 25.31 13.53
C ILE A 31 -27.47 24.23 13.60
N TYR A 32 -27.73 23.68 14.80
CA TYR A 32 -28.72 22.62 14.97
C TYR A 32 -29.48 22.80 16.29
N PRO A 33 -30.50 23.68 16.34
CA PRO A 33 -31.17 24.06 17.59
C PRO A 33 -31.70 22.87 18.39
N GLU A 34 -32.35 21.92 17.72
CA GLU A 34 -32.96 20.74 18.34
C GLU A 34 -31.93 19.74 18.87
N HIS A 35 -30.74 19.70 18.27
CA HIS A 35 -29.74 18.66 18.51
C HIS A 35 -28.30 19.21 18.51
N SER A 36 -28.08 20.34 19.19
CA SER A 36 -26.77 21.04 19.23
C SER A 36 -25.64 20.18 19.79
N SER A 37 -25.97 19.19 20.64
CA SER A 37 -25.03 18.19 21.14
C SER A 37 -24.39 17.34 20.04
N ILE A 38 -25.09 17.08 18.93
CA ILE A 38 -24.54 16.36 17.77
C ILE A 38 -23.39 17.15 17.15
N ILE A 39 -23.57 18.46 17.00
CA ILE A 39 -22.50 19.35 16.48
C ILE A 39 -21.31 19.36 17.43
N SER A 40 -21.56 19.42 18.74
CA SER A 40 -20.49 19.31 19.74
C SER A 40 -19.71 18.00 19.64
N TRP A 41 -20.39 16.87 19.41
CA TRP A 41 -19.72 15.58 19.24
C TRP A 41 -18.92 15.51 17.93
N ILE A 42 -19.45 16.06 16.84
CA ILE A 42 -18.75 16.17 15.56
C ILE A 42 -17.44 16.95 15.71
N VAL A 43 -17.48 18.13 16.33
CA VAL A 43 -16.31 19.00 16.54
C VAL A 43 -15.27 18.37 17.48
N LYS A 44 -15.69 17.44 18.35
CA LYS A 44 -14.81 16.65 19.22
C LYS A 44 -14.34 15.33 18.60
N GLY A 45 -14.72 15.02 17.36
CA GLY A 45 -14.39 13.75 16.71
C GLY A 45 -15.06 12.52 17.37
N LYS A 46 -16.09 12.72 18.21
CA LYS A 46 -16.70 11.65 19.00
C LYS A 46 -17.84 10.98 18.23
N ARG A 47 -17.67 9.70 17.92
CA ARG A 47 -18.73 8.82 17.39
C ARG A 47 -19.62 8.31 18.52
N THR A 48 -20.93 8.30 18.30
CA THR A 48 -21.93 7.77 19.25
C THR A 48 -23.01 7.00 18.48
N ASN A 49 -23.93 6.33 19.18
CA ASN A 49 -25.07 5.67 18.55
C ASN A 49 -25.94 6.64 17.70
N LYS A 50 -25.92 7.95 18.01
CA LYS A 50 -26.65 8.98 17.24
C LYS A 50 -25.87 9.50 16.03
N ASN A 51 -24.55 9.30 15.99
CA ASN A 51 -23.67 9.69 14.90
C ASN A 51 -22.58 8.61 14.68
N PRO A 52 -22.97 7.40 14.28
CA PRO A 52 -22.05 6.25 14.22
C PRO A 52 -20.91 6.45 13.20
N TYR A 53 -21.15 7.29 12.19
CA TYR A 53 -20.17 7.63 11.14
C TYR A 53 -19.54 9.01 11.36
N LEU A 54 -19.61 9.58 12.57
CA LEU A 54 -19.33 10.99 12.89
C LEU A 54 -20.31 11.98 12.23
N LEU A 55 -20.42 11.96 10.91
CA LEU A 55 -21.28 12.84 10.11
C LEU A 55 -22.49 12.09 9.56
N THR A 56 -23.69 12.56 9.89
CA THR A 56 -24.94 12.09 9.30
C THR A 56 -25.40 13.06 8.22
N ASP A 57 -26.13 12.57 7.21
CA ASP A 57 -26.65 13.40 6.11
C ASP A 57 -27.40 14.64 6.64
N THR A 58 -28.21 14.47 7.70
CA THR A 58 -28.95 15.56 8.34
C THR A 58 -28.03 16.58 9.02
N ALA A 59 -27.05 16.12 9.80
CA ALA A 59 -26.12 17.05 10.48
C ALA A 59 -25.26 17.81 9.45
N THR A 60 -24.77 17.13 8.42
CA THR A 60 -24.01 17.76 7.33
C THR A 60 -24.87 18.78 6.59
N GLN A 61 -26.14 18.47 6.31
CA GLN A 61 -27.05 19.42 5.68
C GLN A 61 -27.25 20.67 6.54
N ARG A 62 -27.51 20.52 7.84
CA ARG A 62 -27.65 21.66 8.76
C ARG A 62 -26.39 22.53 8.79
N ILE A 63 -25.21 21.92 8.94
CA ILE A 63 -23.93 22.64 8.91
C ILE A 63 -23.76 23.41 7.59
N SER A 64 -24.04 22.75 6.46
CA SER A 64 -23.92 23.37 5.13
C SER A 64 -24.87 24.54 4.95
N GLU A 65 -26.13 24.41 5.36
CA GLU A 65 -27.16 25.45 5.25
C GLU A 65 -26.82 26.67 6.11
N THR A 66 -26.34 26.46 7.35
CA THR A 66 -25.97 27.57 8.23
C THR A 66 -24.74 28.32 7.71
N LEU A 67 -23.76 27.61 7.14
CA LEU A 67 -22.52 28.23 6.65
C LEU A 67 -22.68 28.90 5.28
N ASN A 68 -23.50 28.34 4.39
CA ASN A 68 -23.54 28.72 2.98
C ASN A 68 -24.91 29.19 2.49
N GLY A 69 -25.95 29.15 3.33
CA GLY A 69 -27.32 29.51 2.97
C GLY A 69 -28.18 28.34 2.49
N TYR A 70 -29.48 28.60 2.37
CA TYR A 70 -30.51 27.59 2.06
C TYR A 70 -30.78 27.42 0.55
N ASP A 71 -30.53 28.46 -0.26
CA ASP A 71 -30.85 28.49 -1.69
C ASP A 71 -29.61 28.21 -2.55
N LEU A 72 -28.89 27.13 -2.23
CA LEU A 72 -27.77 26.67 -3.05
C LEU A 72 -28.27 25.88 -4.26
N SER A 73 -27.58 26.02 -5.38
CA SER A 73 -27.74 25.09 -6.50
C SER A 73 -27.38 23.65 -6.06
N ASP A 74 -27.89 22.64 -6.78
CA ASP A 74 -27.56 21.25 -6.49
C ASP A 74 -26.05 20.98 -6.59
N GLU A 75 -25.35 21.67 -7.48
CA GLU A 75 -23.89 21.57 -7.65
C GLU A 75 -23.14 22.18 -6.46
N ASP A 76 -23.51 23.40 -6.04
CA ASP A 76 -22.90 24.06 -4.89
C ASP A 76 -23.17 23.30 -3.60
N SER A 77 -24.38 22.75 -3.43
CA SER A 77 -24.70 21.92 -2.27
C SER A 77 -23.84 20.66 -2.24
N LYS A 78 -23.63 19.99 -3.38
CA LYS A 78 -22.75 18.82 -3.47
C LYS A 78 -21.31 19.18 -3.11
N LYS A 79 -20.78 20.26 -3.69
CA LYS A 79 -19.42 20.74 -3.42
C LYS A 79 -19.22 21.08 -1.95
N ASN A 80 -20.14 21.82 -1.35
CA ASN A 80 -20.07 22.20 0.06
C ASN A 80 -20.13 20.96 0.98
N LYS A 81 -21.00 20.00 0.67
CA LYS A 81 -21.05 18.72 1.41
C LYS A 81 -19.76 17.91 1.24
N ARG A 82 -19.18 17.87 0.03
CA ARG A 82 -17.89 17.23 -0.25
C ARG A 82 -16.79 17.82 0.63
N ILE A 83 -16.72 19.15 0.72
CA ILE A 83 -15.77 19.85 1.60
C ILE A 83 -15.98 19.44 3.07
N LEU A 84 -17.23 19.39 3.54
CA LEU A 84 -17.52 18.98 4.92
C LEU A 84 -17.09 17.54 5.23
N TYR A 85 -17.30 16.60 4.31
CA TYR A 85 -16.87 15.21 4.50
C TYR A 85 -15.35 15.06 4.34
N TRP A 86 -14.80 15.49 3.21
CA TRP A 86 -13.48 15.07 2.73
C TRP A 86 -12.43 16.18 2.64
N GLY A 87 -12.85 17.44 2.69
CA GLY A 87 -11.99 18.62 2.54
C GLY A 87 -12.07 19.21 1.14
N ASP A 88 -11.40 20.35 0.93
CA ASP A 88 -11.16 20.89 -0.40
C ASP A 88 -9.90 20.26 -1.03
N ASP A 89 -9.63 20.53 -2.30
CA ASP A 89 -8.52 19.89 -3.01
C ASP A 89 -7.15 20.18 -2.40
N ASN A 90 -6.98 21.34 -1.74
CA ASN A 90 -5.73 21.69 -1.08
C ASN A 90 -5.54 20.89 0.20
N GLU A 91 -6.59 20.75 1.01
CA GLU A 91 -6.57 19.91 2.20
C GLU A 91 -6.32 18.45 1.83
N ILE A 92 -7.02 17.94 0.80
CA ILE A 92 -6.82 16.58 0.28
C ILE A 92 -5.37 16.38 -0.10
N LYS A 93 -4.82 17.26 -0.96
CA LYS A 93 -3.41 17.23 -1.33
C LYS A 93 -2.49 17.18 -0.12
N GLY A 94 -2.82 17.91 0.95
CA GLY A 94 -2.02 17.95 2.18
C GLY A 94 -2.01 16.63 2.96
N TYR A 95 -3.06 15.81 2.87
CA TYR A 95 -3.14 14.55 3.62
C TYR A 95 -2.97 13.28 2.78
N ILE A 96 -2.89 13.37 1.44
CA ILE A 96 -2.72 12.19 0.56
C ILE A 96 -1.53 11.30 0.97
N PRO A 97 -0.32 11.82 1.23
CA PRO A 97 0.81 10.96 1.59
C PRO A 97 0.53 10.12 2.85
N GLU A 98 -0.01 10.77 3.89
CA GLU A 98 -0.39 10.13 5.15
C GLU A 98 -1.51 9.08 4.94
N LEU A 99 -2.48 9.38 4.08
CA LEU A 99 -3.55 8.46 3.72
C LEU A 99 -3.00 7.21 3.02
N MET A 100 -2.09 7.38 2.06
CA MET A 100 -1.51 6.26 1.30
C MET A 100 -0.67 5.33 2.19
N GLU A 101 0.14 5.90 3.09
CA GLU A 101 0.85 5.09 4.09
C GLU A 101 -0.12 4.32 4.98
N LEU A 102 -1.21 4.97 5.41
CA LEU A 102 -2.21 4.34 6.24
C LEU A 102 -2.93 3.23 5.49
N LEU A 103 -3.22 3.40 4.21
CA LEU A 103 -3.80 2.37 3.35
C LEU A 103 -2.86 1.16 3.24
N ALA A 104 -1.59 1.39 2.89
CA ALA A 104 -0.58 0.33 2.75
C ALA A 104 -0.39 -0.48 4.05
N LYS A 105 -0.39 0.17 5.21
CA LYS A 105 -0.23 -0.48 6.52
C LYS A 105 -1.43 -1.33 6.96
N ASN A 106 -2.55 -1.23 6.26
CA ASN A 106 -3.83 -1.80 6.71
C ASN A 106 -4.51 -2.67 5.63
N LEU A 107 -3.75 -3.13 4.65
CA LEU A 107 -4.23 -4.08 3.65
C LEU A 107 -4.53 -5.43 4.31
N THR A 108 -5.51 -6.15 3.77
CA THR A 108 -5.70 -7.58 4.08
C THR A 108 -4.59 -8.42 3.45
N GLU A 109 -4.43 -9.68 3.86
CA GLU A 109 -3.43 -10.59 3.24
C GLU A 109 -3.58 -10.68 1.72
N GLU A 110 -4.80 -10.83 1.20
CA GLU A 110 -5.06 -10.86 -0.24
C GLU A 110 -4.70 -9.55 -0.96
N GLN A 111 -4.96 -8.41 -0.30
CA GLN A 111 -4.62 -7.09 -0.84
C GLN A 111 -3.11 -6.83 -0.77
N GLN A 112 -2.45 -7.37 0.26
CA GLN A 112 -1.02 -7.27 0.46
C GLN A 112 -0.27 -7.97 -0.68
N LEU A 113 -0.77 -9.11 -1.17
CA LEU A 113 -0.18 -9.80 -2.32
C LEU A 113 -0.14 -8.92 -3.56
N ILE A 114 -1.23 -8.19 -3.86
CA ILE A 114 -1.29 -7.26 -5.00
C ILE A 114 -0.24 -6.15 -4.85
N PHE A 115 -0.12 -5.62 -3.64
CA PHE A 115 0.81 -4.53 -3.34
C PHE A 115 2.25 -5.02 -3.44
N ASP A 116 2.57 -6.14 -2.80
CA ASP A 116 3.90 -6.75 -2.81
C ASP A 116 4.32 -7.18 -4.22
N GLU A 117 3.40 -7.69 -5.05
CA GLU A 117 3.65 -7.98 -6.46
C GLU A 117 4.15 -6.77 -7.26
N THR A 118 3.74 -5.56 -6.86
CA THR A 118 4.18 -4.31 -7.50
C THR A 118 5.50 -3.84 -6.91
N LEU A 119 5.72 -4.04 -5.61
CA LEU A 119 7.02 -3.77 -4.96
C LEU A 119 8.16 -4.62 -5.56
N MET A 120 7.86 -5.79 -6.10
CA MET A 120 8.83 -6.66 -6.79
C MET A 120 9.45 -6.03 -8.06
N ASP A 121 8.98 -4.87 -8.50
CA ASP A 121 9.66 -4.09 -9.52
C ASP A 121 10.95 -3.43 -9.00
N ASP A 122 11.04 -3.20 -7.69
CA ASP A 122 12.28 -2.81 -7.02
C ASP A 122 13.25 -3.99 -6.90
N ILE A 123 14.53 -3.72 -7.18
CA ILE A 123 15.56 -4.75 -7.21
C ILE A 123 15.88 -5.27 -5.81
N ASP A 124 16.04 -4.35 -4.85
CA ASP A 124 16.51 -4.69 -3.50
C ASP A 124 15.38 -5.48 -2.76
N PHE A 125 14.11 -5.13 -2.99
CA PHE A 125 12.96 -5.91 -2.49
C PHE A 125 12.79 -7.27 -3.19
N ALA A 126 12.93 -7.32 -4.50
CA ALA A 126 12.87 -8.58 -5.24
C ALA A 126 13.98 -9.57 -4.84
N GLU A 127 15.19 -9.06 -4.63
CA GLU A 127 16.35 -9.84 -4.18
C GLU A 127 16.12 -10.42 -2.78
N THR A 128 15.78 -9.57 -1.81
CA THR A 128 15.52 -10.02 -0.43
C THR A 128 14.33 -10.98 -0.33
N THR A 129 13.30 -10.79 -1.16
CA THR A 129 12.18 -11.74 -1.29
C THR A 129 12.63 -13.09 -1.83
N ALA A 130 13.42 -13.11 -2.91
CA ALA A 130 13.97 -14.35 -3.47
C ALA A 130 14.78 -15.12 -2.43
N TYR A 131 15.72 -14.46 -1.75
CA TYR A 131 16.54 -15.11 -0.72
C TYR A 131 15.73 -15.61 0.46
N THR A 132 14.70 -14.87 0.88
CA THR A 132 13.80 -15.31 1.95
C THR A 132 13.09 -16.61 1.58
N GLU A 133 12.55 -16.71 0.37
CA GLU A 133 11.89 -17.92 -0.11
C GLU A 133 12.87 -19.09 -0.26
N ILE A 134 14.05 -18.83 -0.81
CA ILE A 134 15.12 -19.81 -0.94
C ILE A 134 15.50 -20.38 0.43
N LEU A 135 15.67 -19.55 1.46
CA LEU A 135 16.04 -20.01 2.81
C LEU A 135 14.90 -20.73 3.55
N ASN A 136 13.66 -20.61 3.07
CA ASN A 136 12.55 -21.43 3.56
C ASN A 136 12.57 -22.84 2.96
N GLU A 137 13.15 -22.99 1.77
CA GLU A 137 13.25 -24.26 1.02
C GLU A 137 14.58 -24.99 1.30
N TYR A 138 15.68 -24.26 1.49
CA TYR A 138 17.05 -24.79 1.59
C TYR A 138 17.83 -24.31 2.81
N PRO A 139 18.83 -25.07 3.30
CA PRO A 139 19.67 -24.65 4.42
C PRO A 139 20.63 -23.51 4.04
N ALA A 140 20.68 -22.46 4.88
CA ALA A 140 21.51 -21.26 4.67
C ALA A 140 23.01 -21.53 4.40
N SER A 141 23.54 -22.65 4.91
CA SER A 141 24.94 -23.07 4.73
C SER A 141 25.36 -23.28 3.28
N HIS A 142 24.42 -23.39 2.35
CA HIS A 142 24.71 -23.66 0.94
C HIS A 142 24.78 -22.40 0.07
N ILE A 143 24.39 -21.23 0.59
CA ILE A 143 24.18 -20.01 -0.21
C ILE A 143 25.01 -18.83 0.33
N ASP A 144 25.79 -19.03 1.39
CA ASP A 144 26.63 -18.01 2.04
C ASP A 144 25.85 -16.72 2.39
N ILE A 145 24.62 -16.88 2.88
CA ILE A 145 23.75 -15.79 3.32
C ILE A 145 23.63 -15.83 4.85
N ASP A 146 23.92 -14.69 5.49
CA ASP A 146 23.59 -14.51 6.90
C ASP A 146 22.08 -14.35 7.08
N LYS A 147 21.45 -15.41 7.59
CA LYS A 147 20.01 -15.48 7.84
C LYS A 147 19.56 -14.40 8.84
N GLU A 148 20.34 -14.13 9.88
CA GLU A 148 19.96 -13.15 10.90
C GLU A 148 20.03 -11.72 10.35
N GLU A 149 21.08 -11.39 9.58
CA GLU A 149 21.20 -10.10 8.90
C GLU A 149 20.06 -9.88 7.90
N LEU A 150 19.75 -10.92 7.09
CA LEU A 150 18.67 -10.86 6.10
C LEU A 150 17.32 -10.50 6.73
N TYR A 151 16.90 -11.20 7.78
CA TYR A 151 15.58 -10.99 8.38
C TYR A 151 15.49 -9.76 9.28
N ARG A 152 16.57 -9.41 9.99
CA ARG A 152 16.55 -8.27 10.93
C ARG A 152 16.75 -6.93 10.25
N GLU A 153 17.53 -6.91 9.17
CA GLU A 153 17.96 -5.67 8.53
C GLU A 153 17.50 -5.59 7.09
N ALA A 154 17.96 -6.49 6.23
CA ALA A 154 17.79 -6.34 4.79
C ALA A 154 16.31 -6.38 4.34
N VAL A 155 15.53 -7.36 4.80
CA VAL A 155 14.11 -7.50 4.45
C VAL A 155 13.27 -6.31 4.94
N PRO A 156 13.36 -5.85 6.22
CA PRO A 156 12.64 -4.66 6.65
C PRO A 156 13.05 -3.39 5.88
N ILE A 157 14.35 -3.21 5.60
CA ILE A 157 14.86 -2.02 4.91
C ILE A 157 14.41 -1.99 3.45
N SER A 158 14.60 -3.09 2.72
CA SER A 158 14.23 -3.18 1.30
C SER A 158 12.73 -2.93 1.11
N ARG A 159 11.90 -3.51 1.99
CA ARG A 159 10.46 -3.28 2.01
C ARG A 159 10.14 -1.81 2.26
N PHE A 160 10.66 -1.23 3.33
CA PHE A 160 10.39 0.16 3.66
C PHE A 160 10.77 1.12 2.53
N VAL A 161 11.96 0.94 1.94
CA VAL A 161 12.44 1.79 0.84
C VAL A 161 11.52 1.65 -0.38
N SER A 162 11.22 0.42 -0.79
CA SER A 162 10.38 0.15 -1.97
C SER A 162 8.96 0.67 -1.80
N GLU A 163 8.38 0.52 -0.60
CA GLU A 163 7.08 1.10 -0.27
C GLU A 163 7.10 2.62 -0.42
N GLN A 164 8.09 3.30 0.17
CA GLN A 164 8.18 4.76 0.10
C GLN A 164 8.38 5.26 -1.32
N GLU A 165 9.19 4.58 -2.13
CA GLU A 165 9.39 4.92 -3.53
C GLU A 165 8.10 4.73 -4.36
N LEU A 166 7.43 3.58 -4.22
CA LEU A 166 6.17 3.31 -4.91
C LEU A 166 5.10 4.35 -4.54
N LEU A 167 4.90 4.62 -3.25
CA LEU A 167 3.91 5.58 -2.79
C LEU A 167 4.19 6.98 -3.35
N LYS A 168 5.45 7.39 -3.42
CA LYS A 168 5.84 8.68 -4.01
C LYS A 168 5.58 8.72 -5.51
N GLU A 169 5.84 7.64 -6.23
CA GLU A 169 5.63 7.58 -7.68
C GLU A 169 4.15 7.65 -8.06
N ILE A 170 3.28 6.99 -7.28
CA ILE A 170 1.85 6.94 -7.56
C ILE A 170 1.04 8.07 -6.90
N GLU A 171 1.65 8.90 -6.04
CA GLU A 171 0.97 9.93 -5.23
C GLU A 171 0.06 10.84 -6.08
N GLN A 172 0.58 11.34 -7.20
CA GLN A 172 -0.15 12.22 -8.10
C GLN A 172 -1.38 11.52 -8.70
N ASN A 173 -1.18 10.32 -9.25
CA ASN A 173 -2.23 9.56 -9.91
C ASN A 173 -3.32 9.16 -8.91
N PHE A 174 -2.92 8.72 -7.72
CA PHE A 174 -3.86 8.40 -6.66
C PHE A 174 -4.64 9.64 -6.22
N ARG A 175 -4.00 10.80 -6.06
CA ARG A 175 -4.68 12.04 -5.70
C ARG A 175 -5.76 12.42 -6.72
N GLU A 176 -5.44 12.38 -8.01
CA GLU A 176 -6.37 12.70 -9.09
C GLU A 176 -7.56 11.75 -9.07
N LYS A 177 -7.31 10.44 -9.07
CA LYS A 177 -8.37 9.42 -8.98
C LYS A 177 -9.20 9.54 -7.70
N PHE A 178 -8.58 9.89 -6.57
CA PHE A 178 -9.27 10.06 -5.31
C PHE A 178 -10.21 11.27 -5.32
N ILE A 179 -9.77 12.41 -5.86
CA ILE A 179 -10.63 13.59 -6.04
C ILE A 179 -11.80 13.26 -6.96
N ASP A 180 -11.54 12.63 -8.11
CA ASP A 180 -12.58 12.22 -9.06
C ASP A 180 -13.57 11.25 -8.42
N PHE A 181 -13.07 10.30 -7.63
CA PHE A 181 -13.91 9.38 -6.87
C PHE A 181 -14.82 10.12 -5.88
N LEU A 182 -14.29 11.08 -5.12
CA LEU A 182 -15.08 11.83 -4.13
C LEU A 182 -16.15 12.73 -4.77
N ASP A 183 -15.85 13.27 -5.95
CA ASP A 183 -16.76 14.14 -6.70
C ASP A 183 -17.78 13.33 -7.53
N SER A 184 -17.56 12.02 -7.66
CA SER A 184 -18.47 11.10 -8.31
C SER A 184 -19.75 10.82 -7.48
N SER A 185 -20.61 9.96 -8.03
CA SER A 185 -21.81 9.49 -7.35
C SER A 185 -21.87 7.97 -7.36
N LYS A 186 -22.26 7.38 -6.23
CA LYS A 186 -22.42 5.93 -6.07
C LYS A 186 -23.90 5.56 -6.11
N GLY A 187 -24.23 4.54 -6.89
CA GLY A 187 -25.56 3.96 -6.94
C GLY A 187 -25.88 3.21 -5.65
N ILE A 188 -26.87 3.68 -4.89
CA ILE A 188 -27.30 3.07 -3.64
C ILE A 188 -28.70 2.50 -3.83
N ARG A 189 -28.87 1.21 -3.51
CA ARG A 189 -30.18 0.57 -3.46
C ARG A 189 -30.99 1.16 -2.31
N THR A 190 -32.19 1.64 -2.63
CA THR A 190 -33.13 2.19 -1.67
C THR A 190 -34.55 1.72 -2.00
N LYS A 191 -35.46 1.82 -1.02
CA LYS A 191 -36.88 1.59 -1.24
C LYS A 191 -37.60 2.92 -1.38
N VAL A 192 -38.07 3.23 -2.58
CA VAL A 192 -38.96 4.38 -2.82
C VAL A 192 -40.36 3.83 -2.99
N GLN A 193 -41.27 4.18 -2.06
CA GLN A 193 -42.65 3.69 -2.07
C GLN A 193 -42.78 2.16 -2.12
N GLY A 194 -41.91 1.45 -1.36
CA GLY A 194 -41.93 -0.01 -1.27
C GLY A 194 -41.29 -0.75 -2.45
N LYS A 195 -40.85 -0.06 -3.51
CA LYS A 195 -40.12 -0.65 -4.64
C LYS A 195 -38.63 -0.38 -4.53
N ASP A 196 -37.82 -1.40 -4.81
CA ASP A 196 -36.38 -1.25 -4.90
C ASP A 196 -36.02 -0.35 -6.11
N ARG A 197 -35.26 0.71 -5.84
CA ARG A 197 -34.69 1.61 -6.83
C ARG A 197 -33.23 1.85 -6.51
N ILE A 198 -32.42 2.07 -7.54
CA ILE A 198 -31.04 2.55 -7.38
C ILE A 198 -31.08 4.07 -7.54
N ILE A 199 -30.55 4.78 -6.55
CA ILE A 199 -30.37 6.24 -6.61
C ILE A 199 -28.90 6.57 -6.51
N ASN A 200 -28.44 7.49 -7.35
CA ASN A 200 -27.06 7.98 -7.28
C ASN A 200 -26.96 9.00 -6.14
N LYS A 201 -26.07 8.72 -5.18
CA LYS A 201 -25.77 9.60 -4.06
C LYS A 201 -24.28 9.95 -4.06
N SER A 202 -23.96 11.16 -3.60
CA SER A 202 -22.57 11.58 -3.39
C SER A 202 -21.84 10.62 -2.44
N ILE A 203 -20.51 10.60 -2.51
CA ILE A 203 -19.67 9.84 -1.59
C ILE A 203 -19.71 10.48 -0.20
N THR A 204 -20.19 9.75 0.81
CA THR A 204 -20.37 10.25 2.19
C THR A 204 -19.76 9.27 3.18
N PHE A 205 -19.50 9.72 4.42
CA PHE A 205 -18.96 8.84 5.46
C PHE A 205 -19.82 7.58 5.67
N LYS A 206 -21.15 7.75 5.67
CA LYS A 206 -22.09 6.64 5.84
C LYS A 206 -21.93 5.56 4.77
N ASN A 207 -21.67 5.93 3.51
CA ASN A 207 -21.55 4.96 2.43
C ASN A 207 -20.13 4.39 2.26
N GLN A 208 -19.14 4.96 2.96
CA GLN A 208 -17.75 4.52 2.91
C GLN A 208 -17.28 3.69 4.12
N PHE A 209 -17.84 3.90 5.32
CA PHE A 209 -17.34 3.21 6.54
C PHE A 209 -17.43 1.68 6.45
N GLY A 210 -18.38 1.15 5.68
CA GLY A 210 -18.55 -0.29 5.46
C GLY A 210 -18.04 -0.81 4.11
N SER A 211 -17.31 -0.01 3.33
CA SER A 211 -16.84 -0.41 2.00
C SER A 211 -15.34 -0.25 1.85
N ASP A 212 -14.75 -1.04 0.98
CA ASP A 212 -13.33 -0.96 0.67
C ASP A 212 -13.06 -0.14 -0.60
N ASP A 213 -14.02 0.67 -1.05
CA ASP A 213 -13.88 1.47 -2.28
C ASP A 213 -12.57 2.29 -2.32
N ILE A 214 -12.21 2.98 -1.24
CA ILE A 214 -10.97 3.79 -1.16
C ILE A 214 -9.73 2.90 -1.23
N VAL A 215 -9.76 1.73 -0.60
CA VAL A 215 -8.65 0.75 -0.65
C VAL A 215 -8.55 0.16 -2.06
N ASN A 216 -9.68 -0.17 -2.68
CA ASN A 216 -9.74 -0.70 -4.03
C ASN A 216 -9.26 0.33 -5.05
N LEU A 217 -9.60 1.61 -4.87
CA LEU A 217 -9.10 2.70 -5.69
C LEU A 217 -7.58 2.83 -5.58
N PHE A 218 -7.04 2.72 -4.37
CA PHE A 218 -5.59 2.70 -4.13
C PHE A 218 -4.92 1.52 -4.82
N LEU A 219 -5.45 0.30 -4.66
CA LEU A 219 -4.93 -0.90 -5.30
C LEU A 219 -5.07 -0.88 -6.82
N GLU A 220 -6.09 -0.21 -7.36
CA GLU A 220 -6.23 0.00 -8.80
C GLU A 220 -5.05 0.83 -9.33
N VAL A 221 -4.71 1.92 -8.67
CA VAL A 221 -3.56 2.76 -9.03
C VAL A 221 -2.24 1.99 -8.90
N VAL A 222 -2.09 1.19 -7.84
CA VAL A 222 -0.92 0.31 -7.65
C VAL A 222 -0.78 -0.67 -8.82
N LYS A 223 -1.87 -1.35 -9.21
CA LYS A 223 -1.86 -2.31 -10.33
C LYS A 223 -1.54 -1.67 -11.67
N GLU A 224 -2.02 -0.45 -11.91
CA GLU A 224 -1.71 0.28 -13.14
C GLU A 224 -0.25 0.72 -13.23
N HIS A 225 0.42 0.87 -12.08
CA HIS A 225 1.85 1.20 -12.03
C HIS A 225 2.75 -0.02 -12.24
N LYS A 226 2.26 -1.23 -11.96
CA LYS A 226 3.01 -2.47 -12.09
C LYS A 226 3.53 -2.67 -13.51
N LEU A 227 4.82 -2.93 -13.64
CA LEU A 227 5.44 -3.21 -14.93
C LEU A 227 5.11 -4.64 -15.40
N PRO A 228 5.02 -4.87 -16.73
CA PRO A 228 5.07 -6.22 -17.27
C PRO A 228 6.34 -6.96 -16.79
N VAL A 229 6.24 -8.27 -16.56
CA VAL A 229 7.35 -9.09 -16.03
C VAL A 229 8.60 -8.98 -16.90
N GLU A 230 8.43 -8.84 -18.22
CA GLU A 230 9.52 -8.70 -19.19
C GLU A 230 10.28 -7.38 -19.04
N GLU A 231 9.62 -6.33 -18.55
CA GLU A 231 10.16 -4.98 -18.38
C GLU A 231 10.69 -4.72 -16.97
N SER A 232 10.20 -5.47 -15.99
CA SER A 232 10.59 -5.37 -14.59
C SER A 232 11.98 -5.96 -14.33
N ILE A 233 12.92 -5.11 -13.89
CA ILE A 233 14.27 -5.56 -13.54
C ILE A 233 14.25 -6.34 -12.23
N GLY A 234 13.48 -5.91 -11.23
CA GLY A 234 13.32 -6.65 -9.98
C GLY A 234 12.81 -8.07 -10.22
N GLN A 235 11.75 -8.25 -11.01
CA GLN A 235 11.23 -9.58 -11.37
C GLN A 235 12.25 -10.45 -12.13
N ARG A 236 13.08 -9.84 -12.98
CA ARG A 236 14.18 -10.55 -13.66
C ARG A 236 15.25 -10.98 -12.66
N VAL A 237 15.62 -10.15 -11.70
CA VAL A 237 16.56 -10.48 -10.62
C VAL A 237 16.00 -11.62 -9.77
N TYR A 238 14.75 -11.51 -9.31
CA TYR A 238 14.06 -12.58 -8.59
C TYR A 238 14.08 -13.91 -9.36
N SER A 239 13.74 -13.87 -10.66
CA SER A 239 13.74 -15.05 -11.52
C SER A 239 15.13 -15.68 -11.70
N ILE A 240 16.18 -14.86 -11.81
CA ILE A 240 17.57 -15.33 -11.92
C ILE A 240 17.95 -16.04 -10.62
N LEU A 241 17.73 -15.39 -9.47
CA LEU A 241 18.05 -15.95 -8.15
C LEU A 241 17.34 -17.28 -7.90
N LYS A 242 16.02 -17.37 -8.12
CA LYS A 242 15.28 -18.63 -7.96
C LYS A 242 15.73 -19.71 -8.94
N LYS A 243 16.06 -19.37 -10.20
CA LYS A 243 16.57 -20.35 -11.18
C LYS A 243 17.97 -20.85 -10.86
N ASP A 244 18.86 -19.97 -10.43
CA ASP A 244 20.22 -20.37 -10.09
C ASP A 244 20.24 -21.24 -8.83
N VAL A 245 19.36 -20.99 -7.85
CA VAL A 245 19.18 -21.90 -6.71
C VAL A 245 18.51 -23.21 -7.08
N SER A 246 17.53 -23.24 -7.99
CA SER A 246 16.95 -24.53 -8.45
C SER A 246 17.97 -25.46 -9.13
N LYS A 247 19.09 -24.92 -9.63
CA LYS A 247 20.22 -25.74 -10.10
C LYS A 247 21.08 -26.29 -8.95
N LEU A 248 21.03 -25.66 -7.77
CA LEU A 248 21.63 -26.18 -6.55
C LEU A 248 20.88 -27.42 -6.06
N ASP A 249 19.57 -27.58 -6.26
CA ASP A 249 18.80 -28.79 -5.86
C ASP A 249 19.38 -30.06 -6.45
N PHE A 250 19.64 -30.04 -7.76
CA PHE A 250 20.27 -31.14 -8.47
C PHE A 250 21.66 -31.48 -7.88
N LEU A 251 22.34 -30.50 -7.31
CA LEU A 251 23.68 -30.65 -6.75
C LEU A 251 23.65 -31.04 -5.27
N ILE A 252 22.67 -30.56 -4.49
CA ILE A 252 22.40 -30.96 -3.10
C ILE A 252 21.93 -32.41 -3.08
N ASP A 253 21.06 -32.83 -3.99
CA ASP A 253 20.67 -34.24 -4.12
C ASP A 253 21.88 -35.13 -4.48
N ASN A 254 22.76 -34.67 -5.38
CA ASN A 254 24.00 -35.39 -5.69
C ASN A 254 25.00 -35.40 -4.52
N GLY A 255 25.08 -34.32 -3.74
CA GLY A 255 25.92 -34.20 -2.54
C GLY A 255 25.42 -35.08 -1.40
N LEU A 256 24.11 -35.12 -1.16
CA LEU A 256 23.48 -36.04 -0.20
C LEU A 256 23.62 -37.49 -0.62
N VAL A 257 23.54 -37.80 -1.92
CA VAL A 257 23.86 -39.14 -2.46
C VAL A 257 25.35 -39.46 -2.26
N HIS A 258 26.24 -38.52 -2.50
CA HIS A 258 27.67 -38.67 -2.24
C HIS A 258 27.95 -38.94 -0.75
N ASP A 259 27.38 -38.15 0.14
CA ASP A 259 27.56 -38.26 1.59
C ASP A 259 26.86 -39.49 2.18
N ALA A 260 25.73 -39.93 1.63
CA ALA A 260 25.01 -41.11 2.13
C ALA A 260 25.56 -42.43 1.56
N VAL A 261 26.05 -42.43 0.31
CA VAL A 261 26.43 -43.67 -0.42
C VAL A 261 27.93 -43.84 -0.57
N TYR A 262 28.68 -42.75 -0.73
CA TYR A 262 30.10 -42.78 -1.11
C TYR A 262 31.06 -42.31 -0.01
N SER A 263 30.64 -41.52 0.98
CA SER A 263 31.46 -41.06 2.11
C SER A 263 32.07 -42.19 2.96
N SER A 264 31.41 -43.34 3.00
CA SER A 264 31.89 -44.54 3.70
C SER A 264 32.93 -45.32 2.90
N TYR A 265 33.13 -44.97 1.62
CA TYR A 265 34.15 -45.51 0.73
C TYR A 265 35.33 -44.54 0.50
N SER A 266 35.22 -43.28 0.95
CA SER A 266 36.24 -42.25 0.74
C SER A 266 37.36 -42.30 1.79
N ASN A 267 38.25 -43.27 1.64
CA ASN A 267 39.65 -43.11 2.07
C ASN A 267 40.51 -42.48 0.95
N ASP A 268 39.90 -42.12 -0.19
CA ASP A 268 40.59 -41.57 -1.34
C ASP A 268 40.53 -40.04 -1.34
N TYR A 269 41.67 -39.43 -1.02
CA TYR A 269 42.01 -38.00 -1.14
C TYR A 269 41.49 -37.33 -2.43
N ILE A 270 41.33 -38.10 -3.50
CA ILE A 270 40.83 -37.64 -4.81
C ILE A 270 39.34 -37.29 -4.77
N GLY A 271 38.51 -38.02 -4.00
CA GLY A 271 37.07 -37.74 -3.87
C GLY A 271 36.82 -36.43 -3.12
N ASP A 272 37.55 -36.22 -2.03
CA ASP A 272 37.47 -34.98 -1.22
C ASP A 272 37.97 -33.76 -2.01
N GLU A 273 39.01 -33.92 -2.84
CA GLU A 273 39.53 -32.83 -3.66
C GLU A 273 38.59 -32.46 -4.81
N ILE A 274 37.96 -33.45 -5.46
CA ILE A 274 36.92 -33.21 -6.48
C ILE A 274 35.73 -32.47 -5.85
N PHE A 275 35.27 -32.90 -4.68
CA PHE A 275 34.17 -32.25 -3.98
C PHE A 275 34.52 -30.80 -3.57
N ARG A 276 35.75 -30.56 -3.08
CA ARG A 276 36.20 -29.21 -2.72
C ARG A 276 36.31 -28.29 -3.95
N VAL A 277 36.81 -28.80 -5.08
CA VAL A 277 36.88 -28.06 -6.34
C VAL A 277 35.48 -27.73 -6.86
N GLU A 278 34.55 -28.68 -6.76
CA GLU A 278 33.15 -28.47 -7.14
C GLU A 278 32.49 -27.40 -6.27
N GLN A 279 32.69 -27.45 -4.94
CA GLN A 279 32.22 -26.40 -4.02
C GLN A 279 32.83 -25.03 -4.35
N GLN A 280 34.13 -24.97 -4.63
CA GLN A 280 34.79 -23.71 -4.97
C GLN A 280 34.25 -23.12 -6.28
N PHE A 281 34.10 -23.95 -7.31
CA PHE A 281 33.50 -23.55 -8.59
C PHE A 281 32.08 -23.00 -8.40
N GLN A 282 31.30 -23.59 -7.49
CA GLN A 282 29.96 -23.10 -7.17
C GLN A 282 29.96 -21.75 -6.45
N HIS A 283 30.87 -21.53 -5.49
CA HIS A 283 31.03 -20.22 -4.86
C HIS A 283 31.39 -19.15 -5.90
N GLU A 284 32.24 -19.48 -6.88
CA GLU A 284 32.61 -18.57 -7.96
C GLU A 284 31.42 -18.22 -8.87
N ILE A 285 30.52 -19.18 -9.16
CA ILE A 285 29.29 -18.93 -9.93
C ILE A 285 28.32 -18.04 -9.14
N ILE A 286 28.11 -18.31 -7.85
CA ILE A 286 27.24 -17.51 -6.98
C ILE A 286 27.77 -16.08 -6.90
N GLN A 287 29.08 -15.93 -6.67
CA GLN A 287 29.74 -14.62 -6.62
C GLN A 287 29.57 -13.87 -7.95
N ALA A 288 29.72 -14.56 -9.10
CA ALA A 288 29.50 -13.95 -10.40
C ALA A 288 28.04 -13.51 -10.62
N GLY A 289 27.07 -14.28 -10.11
CA GLY A 289 25.65 -13.91 -10.11
C GLY A 289 25.37 -12.68 -9.23
N GLN A 290 25.91 -12.65 -8.01
CA GLN A 290 25.81 -11.52 -7.09
C GLN A 290 26.47 -10.25 -7.67
N ASP A 291 27.64 -10.39 -8.28
CA ASP A 291 28.35 -9.28 -8.94
C ASP A 291 27.54 -8.73 -10.14
N TYR A 292 26.88 -9.63 -10.89
CA TYR A 292 25.99 -9.23 -11.98
C TYR A 292 24.75 -8.48 -11.48
N ILE A 293 24.11 -8.93 -10.40
CA ILE A 293 22.99 -8.23 -9.77
C ILE A 293 23.43 -6.86 -9.26
N LYS A 294 24.56 -6.79 -8.55
CA LYS A 294 25.15 -5.53 -8.09
C LYS A 294 25.42 -4.55 -9.23
N SER A 295 25.89 -5.05 -10.37
CA SER A 295 26.08 -4.25 -11.59
C SER A 295 24.75 -3.72 -12.13
N LEU A 296 23.70 -4.55 -12.19
CA LEU A 296 22.35 -4.14 -12.57
C LEU A 296 21.77 -3.08 -11.63
N SER A 297 21.86 -3.27 -10.32
CA SER A 297 21.40 -2.29 -9.31
C SER A 297 22.11 -0.95 -9.46
N ASN A 298 23.43 -0.96 -9.69
CA ASN A 298 24.20 0.26 -9.94
C ASN A 298 23.77 0.96 -11.24
N ALA A 299 23.54 0.21 -12.31
CA ALA A 299 23.07 0.75 -13.58
C ALA A 299 21.67 1.36 -13.44
N TYR A 300 20.77 0.69 -12.72
CA TYR A 300 19.41 1.17 -12.45
C TYR A 300 19.40 2.44 -11.59
N LYS A 301 20.15 2.45 -10.48
CA LYS A 301 20.33 3.63 -9.61
C LYS A 301 20.89 4.83 -10.40
N ASN A 302 21.81 4.58 -11.34
CA ASN A 302 22.33 5.63 -12.24
C ASN A 302 21.29 6.10 -13.27
N LYS A 303 20.52 5.20 -13.87
CA LYS A 303 19.43 5.54 -14.80
C LYS A 303 18.39 6.43 -14.11
N ASN A 304 17.92 6.05 -12.91
CA ASN A 304 16.93 6.81 -12.15
C ASN A 304 17.47 8.18 -11.72
N LYS A 305 18.75 8.29 -11.34
CA LYS A 305 19.41 9.59 -11.08
C LYS A 305 19.43 10.51 -12.30
N ILE A 306 19.66 9.97 -13.50
CA ILE A 306 19.67 10.75 -14.74
C ILE A 306 18.24 11.16 -15.11
N TRP A 307 17.29 10.24 -15.03
CA TRP A 307 15.88 10.51 -15.30
C TRP A 307 15.30 11.60 -14.39
N ASN A 308 15.61 11.54 -13.10
CA ASN A 308 15.19 12.54 -12.11
C ASN A 308 15.86 13.91 -12.27
N LYS A 309 16.95 14.03 -13.05
CA LYS A 309 17.58 15.32 -13.39
C LYS A 309 16.99 15.97 -14.64
N ILE A 310 16.34 15.19 -15.51
CA ILE A 310 15.78 15.66 -16.78
C ILE A 310 14.31 16.11 -16.60
N ARG A 311 13.68 15.73 -15.50
CA ARG A 311 12.32 16.12 -15.10
C ARG A 311 12.34 17.31 -14.15
#